data_AF-A0ABD8AL91-F1
#
_entry.id   AF-A0ABD8AL91-F1
#
_cell.length_a   1.000
_cell.length_b   1.000
_cell.length_c   1.000
_cell.angle_alpha   90.00
_cell.angle_beta   90.00
_cell.angle_gamma   90.00
#
_symmetry.space_group_name_H-M   'P 1'
#
loop_
_entity.id
_entity.type
_entity.pdbx_description
1 polymer ?
#
loop_
_entity_poly.entity_id
_entity_poly.type
_entity_poly.pdbx_seq_one_letter_code
_entity_poly.pdbx_strand_id
1 'polypeptide(L)'
;MGFFHWRRNEIDFTTAKPLFFSFFIISLIAMLFMWIYKERINKYFTSENKKFLFKTLNLDQLFIVIGIVAIFFNIVRLIILLVLDFPWKSELIPLQLCRFFTYFIPLLFIFKRARNINLFSIIAILGAIIGYAFANLGPNEQFIKDDIMYHNLQPGSIEYQKAGYNVGYDNFIYWDFIFAHSFILIITVLTHIIYGEQAKITHSVFIKGGIYIILMAILVFFGNWILNTIANNASNVRIKIALD
;
A
#
# COMPACT_ATOMS: atom_id res chain seq x y z
N MET A 1 6.78 25.15 -3.51
CA MET A 1 7.29 23.95 -2.80
C MET A 1 6.14 22.98 -2.62
N GLY A 2 6.05 21.99 -3.51
CA GLY A 2 4.82 21.23 -3.78
C GLY A 2 4.80 19.78 -3.27
N PHE A 3 5.85 19.29 -2.59
CA PHE A 3 5.95 17.86 -2.26
C PHE A 3 4.81 17.32 -1.41
N PHE A 4 4.43 18.08 -0.39
CA PHE A 4 3.27 17.76 0.42
C PHE A 4 1.99 18.36 -0.14
N HIS A 5 1.98 19.06 -1.27
CA HIS A 5 0.76 19.63 -1.82
C HIS A 5 0.25 18.76 -2.98
N TRP A 6 -0.82 18.01 -2.76
CA TRP A 6 -1.30 17.00 -3.71
C TRP A 6 -1.69 17.53 -5.10
N ARG A 7 -2.19 18.79 -5.23
CA ARG A 7 -2.50 19.44 -6.53
C ARG A 7 -1.35 20.16 -7.23
N ARG A 8 -0.33 20.62 -6.50
CA ARG A 8 0.61 21.64 -7.02
C ARG A 8 1.87 21.03 -7.62
N ASN A 9 1.71 19.86 -8.23
CA ASN A 9 2.80 19.16 -8.89
C ASN A 9 3.24 19.98 -10.11
N GLU A 10 4.54 20.09 -10.29
CA GLU A 10 5.19 20.62 -11.47
C GLU A 10 5.37 19.53 -12.52
N ILE A 11 5.52 18.28 -12.06
CA ILE A 11 5.73 17.13 -12.92
C ILE A 11 4.46 16.29 -12.97
N ASP A 12 4.05 15.94 -14.19
CA ASP A 12 2.93 15.04 -14.43
C ASP A 12 3.33 13.57 -14.34
N PHE A 13 2.33 12.69 -14.18
CA PHE A 13 2.61 11.26 -14.12
C PHE A 13 3.18 10.73 -15.43
N THR A 14 2.78 11.27 -16.58
CA THR A 14 3.30 10.85 -17.89
C THR A 14 4.81 10.99 -17.96
N THR A 15 5.35 12.11 -17.47
CA THR A 15 6.79 12.37 -17.38
C THR A 15 7.46 11.51 -16.31
N ALA A 16 6.80 11.27 -15.17
CA ALA A 16 7.33 10.45 -14.08
C ALA A 16 7.24 8.93 -14.35
N LYS A 17 6.43 8.49 -15.33
CA LYS A 17 6.13 7.09 -15.63
C LYS A 17 7.36 6.19 -15.83
N PRO A 18 8.44 6.62 -16.52
CA PRO A 18 9.65 5.79 -16.64
C PRO A 18 10.31 5.53 -15.29
N LEU A 19 10.40 6.54 -14.43
CA LEU A 19 10.94 6.39 -13.08
C LEU A 19 10.05 5.45 -12.25
N PHE A 20 8.73 5.59 -12.37
CA PHE A 20 7.76 4.74 -11.68
C PHE A 20 7.98 3.26 -12.01
N PHE A 21 8.06 2.92 -13.30
CA PHE A 21 8.29 1.54 -13.72
C PHE A 21 9.71 1.05 -13.44
N SER A 22 10.71 1.94 -13.34
CA SER A 22 12.05 1.53 -12.92
C SER A 22 12.03 0.93 -11.49
N PHE A 23 11.28 1.51 -10.55
CA PHE A 23 11.11 0.93 -9.21
C PHE A 23 10.35 -0.38 -9.22
N PHE A 24 9.36 -0.53 -10.11
CA PHE A 24 8.68 -1.81 -10.29
C PHE A 24 9.65 -2.90 -10.75
N ILE A 25 10.43 -2.62 -11.80
CA ILE A 25 11.44 -3.54 -12.34
C ILE A 25 12.49 -3.87 -11.28
N ILE A 26 12.98 -2.88 -10.53
CA ILE A 26 13.93 -3.10 -9.42
C ILE A 26 13.34 -4.02 -8.37
N SER A 27 12.06 -3.87 -8.03
CA SER A 27 11.40 -4.71 -7.04
C SER A 27 11.25 -6.16 -7.52
N LEU A 28 10.95 -6.36 -8.82
CA LEU A 28 10.93 -7.70 -9.43
C LEU A 28 12.33 -8.33 -9.49
N ILE A 29 13.35 -7.55 -9.83
CA ILE A 29 14.75 -8.01 -9.82
C ILE A 29 15.17 -8.41 -8.40
N ALA A 30 14.81 -7.60 -7.39
CA ALA A 30 15.08 -7.92 -5.99
C ALA A 30 14.40 -9.24 -5.58
N MET A 31 13.15 -9.47 -5.97
CA MET A 31 12.48 -10.77 -5.77
C MET A 31 13.22 -11.91 -6.45
N LEU A 32 13.64 -11.73 -7.70
CA LEU A 32 14.35 -12.76 -8.46
C LEU A 32 15.67 -13.12 -7.76
N PHE A 33 16.46 -12.13 -7.33
CA PHE A 33 17.68 -12.36 -6.57
C PHE A 33 17.41 -13.06 -5.24
N MET A 34 16.38 -12.64 -4.50
CA MET A 34 15.97 -13.32 -3.27
C MET A 34 15.62 -14.78 -3.54
N TRP A 35 14.91 -15.07 -4.62
CA TRP A 35 14.53 -16.42 -5.01
C TRP A 35 15.74 -17.28 -5.40
N ILE A 36 16.67 -16.75 -6.21
CA ILE A 36 17.92 -17.44 -6.59
C ILE A 36 18.74 -17.80 -5.34
N TYR A 37 18.84 -16.87 -4.39
CA TYR A 37 19.62 -17.06 -3.17
C TYR A 37 18.79 -17.57 -1.98
N LYS A 38 17.58 -18.11 -2.21
CA LYS A 38 16.63 -18.47 -1.15
C LYS A 38 17.23 -19.36 -0.06
N GLU A 39 18.04 -20.35 -0.44
CA GLU A 39 18.65 -21.27 0.53
C GLU A 39 19.69 -20.57 1.40
N ARG A 40 20.50 -19.69 0.80
CA ARG A 40 21.52 -18.92 1.52
C ARG A 40 20.85 -17.93 2.46
N ILE A 41 19.79 -17.26 2.01
CA ILE A 41 19.00 -16.33 2.83
C ILE A 41 18.34 -17.10 3.99
N ASN A 42 17.66 -18.22 3.72
CA ASN A 42 17.04 -19.02 4.76
C ASN A 42 18.07 -19.45 5.82
N LYS A 43 19.17 -20.11 5.40
CA LYS A 43 20.27 -20.52 6.30
C LYS A 43 20.86 -19.33 7.07
N TYR A 44 20.99 -18.18 6.41
CA TYR A 44 21.46 -16.96 7.06
C TYR A 44 20.51 -16.52 8.17
N PHE A 45 19.19 -16.58 8.01
CA PHE A 45 18.24 -16.14 9.03
C PHE A 45 17.91 -17.20 10.09
N THR A 46 18.10 -18.49 9.79
CA THR A 46 17.79 -19.61 10.70
C THR A 46 18.98 -20.15 11.49
N SER A 47 20.21 -19.72 11.19
CA SER A 47 21.40 -20.14 11.95
C SER A 47 21.30 -19.75 13.42
N GLU A 48 21.63 -20.69 14.31
CA GLU A 48 21.56 -20.52 15.76
C GLU A 48 22.40 -19.34 16.26
N ASN A 49 21.94 -18.71 17.35
CA ASN A 49 22.60 -17.59 18.03
C ASN A 49 22.85 -16.33 17.18
N LYS A 50 22.22 -16.24 16.02
CA LYS A 50 22.37 -15.05 15.19
C LYS A 50 21.62 -13.86 15.76
N LYS A 51 22.34 -12.75 15.84
CA LYS A 51 21.77 -11.45 16.17
C LYS A 51 21.87 -10.52 14.98
N PHE A 52 20.76 -9.88 14.65
CA PHE A 52 20.58 -8.90 13.60
C PHE A 52 20.62 -7.48 14.20
N LEU A 53 20.80 -6.46 13.36
CA LEU A 53 20.87 -5.02 13.73
C LEU A 53 21.73 -4.73 14.97
N PHE A 54 22.96 -4.29 14.77
CA PHE A 54 23.95 -4.06 15.84
C PHE A 54 24.25 -5.32 16.68
N LYS A 55 24.00 -6.52 16.14
CA LYS A 55 24.12 -7.80 16.84
C LYS A 55 23.30 -7.84 18.14
N THR A 56 22.13 -7.21 18.17
CA THR A 56 21.28 -7.17 19.37
C THR A 56 20.00 -7.96 19.22
N LEU A 57 19.39 -7.97 18.03
CA LEU A 57 18.03 -8.46 17.84
C LEU A 57 18.01 -9.91 17.38
N ASN A 58 17.11 -10.73 17.93
CA ASN A 58 16.76 -12.00 17.32
C ASN A 58 15.82 -11.80 16.12
N LEU A 59 15.49 -12.88 15.40
CA LEU A 59 14.64 -12.81 14.20
C LEU A 59 13.25 -12.20 14.48
N ASP A 60 12.60 -12.64 15.56
CA ASP A 60 11.28 -12.14 15.94
C ASP A 60 11.33 -10.64 16.28
N GLN A 61 12.36 -10.20 17.00
CA GLN A 61 12.57 -8.79 17.33
C GLN A 61 12.86 -7.95 16.07
N LEU A 62 13.63 -8.48 15.13
CA LEU A 62 13.84 -7.83 13.84
C LEU A 62 12.52 -7.60 13.11
N PHE A 63 11.67 -8.62 13.02
CA PHE A 63 10.35 -8.48 12.41
C PHE A 63 9.45 -7.52 13.17
N ILE A 64 9.45 -7.55 14.51
CA ILE A 64 8.72 -6.58 15.32
C ILE A 64 9.17 -5.15 15.00
N VAL A 65 10.47 -4.89 14.89
CA VAL A 65 11.00 -3.57 14.52
C VAL A 65 10.54 -3.17 13.12
N ILE A 66 10.63 -4.07 12.12
CA ILE A 66 10.13 -3.82 10.76
C ILE A 66 8.63 -3.49 10.81
N GLY A 67 7.86 -4.23 11.60
CA GLY A 67 6.43 -4.01 11.78
C GLY A 67 6.10 -2.65 12.39
N ILE A 68 6.79 -2.27 13.47
CA ILE A 68 6.62 -0.96 14.13
C ILE A 68 6.95 0.17 13.16
N VAL A 69 8.07 0.06 12.43
CA VAL A 69 8.50 1.08 11.44
C VAL A 69 7.46 1.21 10.32
N ALA A 70 6.96 0.09 9.79
CA ALA A 70 5.95 0.11 8.75
C ALA A 70 4.62 0.72 9.22
N ILE A 71 4.15 0.39 10.43
CA ILE A 71 2.95 1.01 11.03
C ILE A 71 3.17 2.50 11.24
N PHE A 72 4.33 2.92 11.72
CA PHE A 72 4.67 4.33 11.89
C PHE A 72 4.55 5.11 10.56
N PHE A 73 5.13 4.59 9.47
CA PHE A 73 5.00 5.23 8.15
C PHE A 73 3.55 5.30 7.66
N ASN A 74 2.76 4.25 7.90
CA ASN A 74 1.33 4.26 7.56
C ASN A 74 0.55 5.32 8.37
N ILE A 75 0.87 5.51 9.65
CA ILE A 75 0.26 6.56 10.49
C ILE A 75 0.66 7.94 9.97
N VAL A 76 1.95 8.16 9.67
CA VAL A 76 2.43 9.43 9.09
C VAL A 76 1.71 9.74 7.79
N ARG A 77 1.55 8.76 6.90
CA ARG A 77 0.76 8.88 5.67
C ARG A 77 -0.67 9.32 5.98
N LEU A 78 -1.34 8.68 6.93
CA LEU A 78 -2.72 9.00 7.33
C LEU A 78 -2.83 10.47 7.79
N ILE A 79 -1.89 10.92 8.63
CA ILE A 79 -1.81 12.31 9.10
C ILE A 79 -1.62 13.26 7.93
N ILE A 80 -0.69 12.96 7.00
CA ILE A 80 -0.44 13.79 5.82
C ILE A 80 -1.73 13.93 5.00
N LEU A 81 -2.39 12.83 4.65
CA LEU A 81 -3.61 12.87 3.83
C LEU A 81 -4.77 13.63 4.53
N LEU A 82 -4.85 13.56 5.86
CA LEU A 82 -5.81 14.33 6.65
C LEU A 82 -5.50 15.84 6.63
N VAL A 83 -4.24 16.22 6.85
CA VAL A 83 -3.80 17.62 6.88
C VAL A 83 -3.93 18.29 5.51
N LEU A 84 -3.76 17.52 4.43
CA LEU A 84 -3.82 18.03 3.07
C LEU A 84 -5.24 18.17 2.48
N ASP A 85 -6.25 17.91 3.30
CA ASP A 85 -7.66 17.87 2.92
C ASP A 85 -7.90 17.10 1.62
N PHE A 86 -7.32 15.91 1.51
CA PHE A 86 -7.44 15.08 0.32
C PHE A 86 -8.92 14.68 0.10
N PRO A 87 -9.50 14.88 -1.11
CA PRO A 87 -10.94 14.71 -1.33
C PRO A 87 -11.39 13.26 -1.12
N TRP A 88 -10.65 12.29 -1.65
CA TRP A 88 -11.02 10.87 -1.61
C TRP A 88 -10.61 10.25 -0.27
N LYS A 89 -11.47 10.39 0.74
CA LYS A 89 -11.23 9.86 2.08
C LYS A 89 -11.24 8.32 2.10
N SER A 90 -11.76 7.67 1.05
CA SER A 90 -11.62 6.24 0.82
C SER A 90 -10.15 5.77 0.73
N GLU A 91 -9.19 6.66 0.44
CA GLU A 91 -7.75 6.34 0.53
C GLU A 91 -7.17 6.42 1.96
N LEU A 92 -7.89 7.04 2.90
CA LEU A 92 -7.51 7.10 4.32
C LEU A 92 -7.75 5.76 5.02
N ILE A 93 -8.86 5.11 4.68
CA ILE A 93 -9.21 3.79 5.21
C ILE A 93 -8.59 2.76 4.26
N PRO A 94 -7.84 1.76 4.74
CA PRO A 94 -7.17 0.79 3.88
C PRO A 94 -8.15 -0.27 3.35
N LEU A 95 -9.24 0.16 2.68
CA LEU A 95 -10.20 -0.73 2.03
C LEU A 95 -9.68 -1.27 0.70
N GLN A 96 -8.68 -0.60 0.11
CA GLN A 96 -7.91 -1.13 -1.00
C GLN A 96 -7.01 -2.29 -0.51
N LEU A 97 -7.09 -3.43 -1.18
CA LEU A 97 -6.43 -4.68 -0.77
C LEU A 97 -4.91 -4.53 -0.54
N CYS A 98 -4.21 -3.78 -1.41
CA CYS A 98 -2.77 -3.54 -1.25
C CYS A 98 -2.47 -2.70 0.00
N ARG A 99 -3.26 -1.67 0.26
CA ARG A 99 -3.15 -0.81 1.46
C ARG A 99 -3.55 -1.58 2.71
N PHE A 100 -4.51 -2.49 2.64
CA PHE A 100 -4.81 -3.38 3.75
C PHE A 100 -3.57 -4.19 4.17
N PHE A 101 -2.85 -4.76 3.21
CA PHE A 101 -1.65 -5.53 3.53
C PHE A 101 -0.50 -4.68 4.09
N THR A 102 -0.45 -3.37 3.83
CA THR A 102 0.57 -2.49 4.45
C THR A 102 0.33 -2.27 5.94
N TYR A 103 -0.87 -2.57 6.45
CA TYR A 103 -1.15 -2.65 7.89
C TYR A 103 -1.09 -4.08 8.40
N PHE A 104 -1.70 -5.02 7.66
CA PHE A 104 -1.88 -6.39 8.15
C PHE A 104 -0.57 -7.16 8.31
N ILE A 105 0.36 -7.07 7.34
CA ILE A 105 1.65 -7.77 7.43
C ILE A 105 2.47 -7.26 8.63
N PRO A 106 2.66 -5.94 8.81
CA PRO A 106 3.30 -5.40 10.00
C PRO A 106 2.66 -5.86 11.33
N LEU A 107 1.33 -5.92 11.40
CA LEU A 107 0.64 -6.42 12.60
C LEU A 107 1.00 -7.88 12.88
N LEU A 108 1.05 -8.74 11.86
CA LEU A 108 1.51 -10.12 12.06
C LEU A 108 2.93 -10.18 12.59
N PHE A 109 3.82 -9.29 12.15
CA PHE A 109 5.18 -9.23 12.66
C PHE A 109 5.23 -8.80 14.13
N ILE A 110 4.48 -7.76 14.50
CA ILE A 110 4.36 -7.27 15.88
C ILE A 110 3.84 -8.37 16.81
N PHE A 111 2.85 -9.15 16.35
CA PHE A 111 2.29 -10.27 17.13
C PHE A 111 3.06 -11.59 16.99
N LYS A 112 4.26 -11.58 16.38
CA LYS A 112 5.10 -12.78 16.16
C LYS A 112 4.39 -13.91 15.41
N ARG A 113 3.50 -13.56 14.49
CA ARG A 113 2.73 -14.46 13.61
C ARG A 113 3.18 -14.35 12.15
N ALA A 114 4.42 -13.96 11.90
CA ALA A 114 4.98 -13.77 10.56
C ALA A 114 4.83 -15.00 9.65
N ARG A 115 4.92 -16.22 10.19
CA ARG A 115 4.69 -17.48 9.44
C ARG A 115 3.31 -17.59 8.78
N ASN A 116 2.30 -16.88 9.31
CA ASN A 116 0.94 -16.88 8.77
C ASN A 116 0.82 -16.06 7.47
N ILE A 117 1.91 -15.47 6.97
CA ILE A 117 1.98 -14.82 5.66
C ILE A 117 1.45 -15.74 4.54
N ASN A 118 1.63 -17.05 4.69
CA ASN A 118 1.22 -18.06 3.73
C ASN A 118 -0.29 -18.07 3.43
N LEU A 119 -1.12 -17.57 4.34
CA LEU A 119 -2.58 -17.52 4.17
C LEU A 119 -3.02 -16.53 3.09
N PHE A 120 -2.29 -15.45 2.85
CA PHE A 120 -2.73 -14.37 1.95
C PHE A 120 -1.62 -13.85 1.03
N SER A 121 -0.40 -14.39 1.14
CA SER A 121 0.77 -14.00 0.34
C SER A 121 0.55 -13.98 -1.17
N ILE A 122 -0.15 -14.96 -1.74
CA ILE A 122 -0.43 -15.00 -3.19
C ILE A 122 -1.20 -13.74 -3.60
N ILE A 123 -2.24 -13.40 -2.84
CA ILE A 123 -3.08 -12.24 -3.12
C ILE A 123 -2.32 -10.94 -2.84
N ALA A 124 -1.50 -10.89 -1.80
CA ALA A 124 -0.67 -9.73 -1.51
C ALA A 124 0.33 -9.45 -2.66
N ILE A 125 0.99 -10.50 -3.19
CA ILE A 125 1.91 -10.38 -4.32
C ILE A 125 1.16 -9.98 -5.59
N LEU A 126 0.07 -10.66 -5.93
CA LEU A 126 -0.73 -10.34 -7.12
C LEU A 126 -1.30 -8.93 -7.04
N GLY A 127 -1.82 -8.52 -5.88
CA GLY A 127 -2.30 -7.16 -5.64
C GLY A 127 -1.20 -6.12 -5.84
N ALA A 128 0.01 -6.37 -5.31
CA ALA A 128 1.13 -5.46 -5.50
C ALA A 128 1.53 -5.33 -6.98
N ILE A 129 1.55 -6.44 -7.73
CA ILE A 129 1.86 -6.45 -9.17
C ILE A 129 0.77 -5.73 -9.97
N ILE A 130 -0.50 -6.03 -9.71
CA ILE A 130 -1.64 -5.39 -10.37
C ILE A 130 -1.64 -3.89 -10.07
N GLY A 131 -1.37 -3.49 -8.83
CA GLY A 131 -1.24 -2.08 -8.44
C GLY A 131 -0.18 -1.36 -9.26
N TYR A 132 1.00 -1.96 -9.45
CA TYR A 132 2.02 -1.40 -10.33
C TYR A 132 1.61 -1.37 -11.81
N ALA A 133 1.04 -2.46 -12.32
CA ALA A 133 0.72 -2.61 -13.73
C ALA A 133 -0.42 -1.68 -14.19
N PHE A 134 -1.39 -1.42 -13.31
CA PHE A 134 -2.58 -0.63 -13.59
C PHE A 134 -2.63 0.67 -12.78
N ALA A 135 -1.46 1.16 -12.32
CA ALA A 135 -1.38 2.43 -11.61
C ALA A 135 -1.91 3.57 -12.48
N ASN A 136 -2.97 4.23 -12.02
CA ASN A 136 -3.53 5.41 -12.65
C ASN A 136 -3.26 6.65 -11.78
N LEU A 137 -2.01 7.14 -11.83
CA LEU A 137 -1.60 8.37 -11.14
C LEU A 137 -1.69 9.63 -12.02
N GLY A 138 -2.18 9.47 -13.25
CA GLY A 138 -2.38 10.54 -14.21
C GLY A 138 -3.77 11.18 -14.12
N PRO A 139 -4.04 12.18 -14.98
CA PRO A 139 -5.29 12.93 -14.96
C PRO A 139 -6.50 12.00 -15.17
N ASN A 140 -7.48 12.12 -14.27
CA ASN A 140 -8.76 11.41 -14.34
C ASN A 140 -9.89 12.43 -14.30
N GLU A 141 -10.78 12.41 -15.29
CA GLU A 141 -11.87 13.38 -15.43
C GLU A 141 -12.82 13.40 -14.23
N GLN A 142 -13.12 12.23 -13.65
CA GLN A 142 -13.96 12.15 -12.46
C GLN A 142 -13.27 12.82 -11.28
N PHE A 143 -11.99 12.54 -11.08
CA PHE A 143 -11.22 13.13 -9.99
C PHE A 143 -11.05 14.65 -10.13
N ILE A 144 -10.94 15.15 -11.36
CA ILE A 144 -10.91 16.59 -11.64
C ILE A 144 -12.25 17.23 -11.23
N LYS A 145 -13.37 16.63 -11.63
CA LYS A 145 -14.72 17.14 -11.29
C LYS A 145 -14.97 17.13 -9.79
N ASP A 146 -14.66 16.02 -9.14
CA ASP A 146 -14.81 15.84 -7.70
C ASP A 146 -14.00 16.88 -6.92
N ASP A 147 -12.76 17.12 -7.33
CA ASP A 147 -11.90 18.09 -6.68
C ASP A 147 -12.44 19.52 -6.78
N ILE A 148 -12.84 19.94 -7.99
CA ILE A 148 -13.46 21.25 -8.24
C ILE A 148 -14.68 21.45 -7.33
N MET A 149 -15.55 20.44 -7.25
CA MET A 149 -16.77 20.50 -6.44
C MET A 149 -16.47 20.48 -4.93
N TYR A 150 -15.57 19.62 -4.46
CA TYR A 150 -15.24 19.47 -3.05
C TYR A 150 -14.65 20.77 -2.48
N HIS A 151 -13.76 21.41 -3.24
CA HIS A 151 -13.02 22.59 -2.81
C HIS A 151 -13.60 23.91 -3.31
N ASN A 152 -14.68 23.86 -4.08
CA ASN A 152 -15.33 25.02 -4.69
C ASN A 152 -14.33 25.90 -5.49
N LEU A 153 -13.53 25.23 -6.34
CA LEU A 153 -12.44 25.87 -7.09
C LEU A 153 -13.00 26.83 -8.14
N GLN A 154 -12.43 28.03 -8.22
CA GLN A 154 -12.90 29.08 -9.13
C GLN A 154 -12.26 28.95 -10.52
N PRO A 155 -13.06 28.99 -11.62
CA PRO A 155 -12.52 29.00 -12.97
C PRO A 155 -11.45 30.08 -13.17
N GLY A 156 -10.33 29.72 -13.79
CA GLY A 156 -9.20 30.63 -14.03
C GLY A 156 -8.16 30.71 -12.91
N SER A 157 -8.42 30.14 -11.73
CA SER A 157 -7.39 29.98 -10.69
C SER A 157 -6.37 28.90 -11.05
N ILE A 158 -5.17 28.97 -10.45
CA ILE A 158 -4.11 27.96 -10.61
C ILE A 158 -4.61 26.61 -10.08
N GLU A 159 -5.35 26.62 -8.97
CA GLU A 159 -5.92 25.43 -8.34
C GLU A 159 -6.93 24.74 -9.26
N TYR A 160 -7.77 25.51 -9.96
CA TYR A 160 -8.74 24.96 -10.92
C TYR A 160 -8.05 24.32 -12.12
N GLN A 161 -6.98 24.94 -12.64
CA GLN A 161 -6.20 24.39 -13.76
C GLN A 161 -5.45 23.11 -13.37
N LYS A 162 -5.06 23.00 -12.10
CA LYS A 162 -4.38 21.83 -11.53
C LYS A 162 -5.31 20.94 -10.70
N ALA A 163 -6.62 21.01 -10.95
CA ALA A 163 -7.58 20.20 -10.22
C ALA A 163 -7.38 18.70 -10.53
N GLY A 164 -7.79 17.87 -9.58
CA GLY A 164 -7.73 16.42 -9.70
C GLY A 164 -6.35 15.82 -9.42
N TYR A 165 -6.18 14.58 -9.86
CA TYR A 165 -5.00 13.78 -9.55
C TYR A 165 -4.08 13.73 -10.77
N ASN A 166 -2.91 14.34 -10.69
CA ASN A 166 -1.84 14.19 -11.67
C ASN A 166 -0.50 14.29 -10.95
N VAL A 167 0.09 13.14 -10.66
CA VAL A 167 1.08 13.03 -9.59
C VAL A 167 2.43 12.59 -10.13
N GLY A 168 3.40 13.49 -10.05
CA GLY A 168 4.80 13.25 -10.41
C GLY A 168 5.68 12.85 -9.23
N TYR A 169 6.96 12.62 -9.51
CA TYR A 169 7.97 12.29 -8.49
C TYR A 169 8.27 13.43 -7.52
N ASP A 170 7.73 14.61 -7.78
CA ASP A 170 7.78 15.78 -6.91
C ASP A 170 6.64 15.80 -5.88
N ASN A 171 5.90 14.69 -5.71
CA ASN A 171 4.79 14.58 -4.78
C ASN A 171 4.91 13.38 -3.83
N PHE A 172 4.47 13.55 -2.58
CA PHE A 172 4.44 12.49 -1.56
C PHE A 172 3.65 11.26 -1.99
N ILE A 173 2.48 11.43 -2.61
CA ILE A 173 1.56 10.33 -2.93
C ILE A 173 2.17 9.39 -3.98
N TYR A 174 2.97 9.91 -4.91
CA TYR A 174 3.72 9.11 -5.88
C TYR A 174 4.68 8.15 -5.19
N TRP A 175 5.46 8.65 -4.21
CA TRP A 175 6.41 7.83 -3.46
C TRP A 175 5.73 6.87 -2.50
N ASP A 176 4.66 7.32 -1.83
CA ASP A 176 3.84 6.45 -0.98
C ASP A 176 3.29 5.25 -1.76
N PHE A 177 2.82 5.48 -2.99
CA PHE A 177 2.37 4.40 -3.87
C PHE A 177 3.49 3.40 -4.15
N ILE A 178 4.65 3.87 -4.61
CA ILE A 178 5.81 3.02 -4.93
C ILE A 178 6.24 2.21 -3.70
N PHE A 179 6.46 2.89 -2.56
CA PHE A 179 6.97 2.25 -1.35
C PHE A 179 5.98 1.24 -0.77
N ALA A 180 4.68 1.54 -0.78
CA ALA A 180 3.67 0.59 -0.33
C ALA A 180 3.71 -0.70 -1.16
N HIS A 181 3.68 -0.60 -2.48
CA HIS A 181 3.63 -1.79 -3.35
C HIS A 181 4.94 -2.56 -3.34
N SER A 182 6.09 -1.88 -3.38
CA SER A 182 7.40 -2.51 -3.26
C SER A 182 7.58 -3.21 -1.91
N PHE A 183 7.15 -2.57 -0.82
CA PHE A 183 7.20 -3.17 0.51
C PHE A 183 6.42 -4.49 0.54
N ILE A 184 5.15 -4.50 0.12
CA ILE A 184 4.31 -5.70 0.13
C ILE A 184 4.93 -6.82 -0.71
N LEU A 185 5.38 -6.48 -1.91
CA LEU A 185 5.98 -7.43 -2.83
C LEU A 185 7.24 -8.08 -2.24
N ILE A 186 8.18 -7.27 -1.76
CA ILE A 186 9.48 -7.73 -1.23
C ILE A 186 9.28 -8.46 0.11
N ILE A 187 8.53 -7.86 1.04
CA ILE A 187 8.42 -8.39 2.40
C ILE A 187 7.70 -9.73 2.44
N THR A 188 6.71 -9.93 1.57
CA THR A 188 5.96 -11.18 1.48
C THR A 188 6.86 -12.32 1.02
N VAL A 189 7.65 -12.08 -0.03
CA VAL A 189 8.61 -13.06 -0.58
C VAL A 189 9.72 -13.36 0.42
N LEU A 190 10.28 -12.31 1.03
CA LEU A 190 11.33 -12.46 2.03
C LEU A 190 10.86 -13.31 3.22
N THR A 191 9.64 -13.07 3.71
CA THR A 191 9.07 -13.81 4.84
C THR A 191 8.89 -15.30 4.51
N HIS A 192 8.43 -15.61 3.29
CA HIS A 192 8.35 -16.99 2.79
C HIS A 192 9.72 -17.67 2.78
N ILE A 193 10.74 -16.98 2.28
CA ILE A 193 12.09 -17.52 2.22
C ILE A 193 12.65 -17.76 3.62
N ILE A 194 12.47 -16.82 4.55
CA ILE A 194 12.98 -16.91 5.92
C ILE A 194 12.32 -18.06 6.69
N TYR A 195 10.99 -18.20 6.62
CA TYR A 195 10.27 -19.24 7.36
C TYR A 195 10.23 -20.59 6.63
N GLY A 196 10.59 -20.64 5.34
CA GLY A 196 10.76 -21.87 4.56
C GLY A 196 9.53 -22.78 4.64
N GLU A 197 9.73 -24.03 5.07
CA GLU A 197 8.64 -25.02 5.20
C GLU A 197 7.53 -24.57 6.15
N GLN A 198 7.81 -23.73 7.16
CA GLN A 198 6.78 -23.24 8.09
C GLN A 198 5.80 -22.26 7.44
N ALA A 199 6.23 -21.57 6.36
CA ALA A 199 5.40 -20.67 5.58
C ALA A 199 4.97 -21.29 4.25
N LYS A 200 5.13 -22.61 4.05
CA LYS A 200 4.74 -23.26 2.80
C LYS A 200 3.23 -23.13 2.56
N ILE A 201 2.87 -22.82 1.32
CA ILE A 201 1.48 -22.77 0.88
C ILE A 201 1.04 -24.20 0.54
N THR A 202 0.40 -24.86 1.51
CA THR A 202 -0.22 -26.17 1.31
C THR A 202 -1.68 -26.00 0.88
N HIS A 203 -2.31 -27.07 0.37
CA HIS A 203 -3.72 -27.06 -0.01
C HIS A 203 -4.66 -26.60 1.13
N SER A 204 -4.41 -27.06 2.36
CA SER A 204 -5.20 -26.63 3.53
C SER A 204 -5.02 -25.14 3.83
N VAL A 205 -3.78 -24.64 3.77
CA VAL A 205 -3.48 -23.21 3.95
C VAL A 205 -4.15 -22.38 2.87
N PHE A 206 -4.11 -22.84 1.61
CA PHE A 206 -4.76 -22.17 0.49
C PHE A 206 -6.27 -22.02 0.70
N ILE A 207 -6.97 -23.09 1.12
CA ILE A 207 -8.40 -23.03 1.43
C ILE A 207 -8.69 -22.06 2.58
N LYS A 208 -7.93 -22.15 3.68
CA LYS A 208 -8.09 -21.25 4.84
C LYS A 208 -7.86 -19.79 4.44
N GLY A 209 -6.84 -19.55 3.61
CA GLY A 209 -6.55 -18.26 3.01
C GLY A 209 -7.72 -17.74 2.18
N GLY A 210 -8.25 -18.56 1.28
CA GLY A 210 -9.41 -18.24 0.46
C GLY A 210 -10.63 -17.83 1.29
N ILE A 211 -10.94 -18.59 2.34
CA ILE A 211 -12.03 -18.24 3.28
C ILE A 211 -11.76 -16.88 3.94
N TYR A 212 -10.54 -16.64 4.42
CA TYR A 212 -10.18 -15.35 5.04
C TYR A 212 -10.36 -14.18 4.08
N ILE A 213 -9.93 -14.35 2.82
CA ILE A 213 -10.06 -13.35 1.77
C ILE A 213 -11.53 -13.10 1.42
N ILE A 214 -12.36 -14.15 1.33
CA ILE A 214 -13.80 -13.99 1.10
C ILE A 214 -14.45 -13.20 2.24
N LEU A 215 -14.12 -13.53 3.49
CA LEU A 215 -14.62 -12.78 4.65
C LEU A 215 -14.18 -11.31 4.62
N MET A 216 -12.92 -11.06 4.24
CA MET A 216 -12.42 -9.70 4.05
C MET A 216 -13.13 -8.96 2.91
N ALA A 217 -13.35 -9.62 1.77
CA ALA A 217 -14.05 -9.05 0.63
C ALA A 217 -15.50 -8.70 0.99
N ILE A 218 -16.17 -9.57 1.76
CA ILE A 218 -17.51 -9.30 2.32
C ILE A 218 -17.47 -8.06 3.22
N LEU A 219 -16.50 -7.97 4.13
CA LEU A 219 -16.36 -6.81 5.02
C LEU A 219 -16.11 -5.51 4.24
N VAL A 220 -15.21 -5.54 3.26
CA VAL A 220 -14.91 -4.39 2.39
C VAL A 220 -16.13 -4.00 1.56
N PHE A 221 -16.85 -4.98 1.01
CA PHE A 221 -18.07 -4.75 0.23
C PHE A 221 -19.15 -4.06 1.08
N PHE A 222 -19.49 -4.62 2.25
CA PHE A 222 -20.49 -4.02 3.13
C PHE A 222 -20.04 -2.66 3.67
N GLY A 223 -18.74 -2.50 3.98
CA GLY A 223 -18.16 -1.22 4.37
C GLY A 223 -18.38 -0.16 3.30
N ASN A 224 -17.96 -0.43 2.05
CA ASN A 224 -18.17 0.47 0.92
C ASN A 224 -19.66 0.72 0.64
N TRP A 225 -20.52 -0.31 0.76
CA TRP A 225 -21.96 -0.15 0.58
C TRP A 225 -22.59 0.78 1.62
N ILE A 226 -22.17 0.68 2.89
CA ILE A 226 -22.60 1.59 3.96
C ILE A 226 -22.12 3.01 3.65
N LEU A 227 -20.84 3.19 3.31
CA LEU A 227 -20.27 4.51 2.99
C LEU A 227 -21.00 5.16 1.81
N ASN A 228 -21.22 4.42 0.73
CA ASN A 228 -21.96 4.88 -0.44
C ASN A 228 -23.43 5.22 -0.11
N THR A 229 -24.08 4.43 0.74
CA THR A 229 -25.45 4.74 1.21
C THR A 229 -25.50 6.04 2.00
N ILE A 230 -24.50 6.30 2.86
CA ILE A 230 -24.38 7.56 3.59
C ILE A 230 -24.09 8.71 2.61
N ALA A 231 -23.19 8.51 1.65
CA ALA A 231 -22.82 9.50 0.64
C ALA A 231 -24.03 9.97 -0.18
N ASN A 232 -24.87 9.03 -0.64
CA ASN A 232 -26.06 9.33 -1.44
C ASN A 232 -27.15 10.07 -0.66
N ASN A 233 -27.21 9.87 0.66
CA ASN A 233 -28.15 10.57 1.53
C ASN A 233 -27.61 11.89 2.08
N ALA A 234 -26.33 12.20 1.85
CA ALA A 234 -25.71 13.43 2.33
C ALA A 234 -26.08 14.62 1.43
N SER A 235 -26.59 15.69 2.03
CA SER A 235 -26.84 16.97 1.33
C SER A 235 -25.56 17.78 1.09
N ASN A 236 -24.48 17.49 1.83
CA ASN A 236 -23.20 18.16 1.69
C ASN A 236 -22.34 17.48 0.63
N VAL A 237 -22.03 18.21 -0.44
CA VAL A 237 -21.19 17.75 -1.57
C VAL A 237 -19.82 17.21 -1.12
N ARG A 238 -19.21 17.80 -0.08
CA ARG A 238 -17.94 17.30 0.48
C ARG A 238 -18.08 15.94 1.12
N ILE A 239 -19.19 15.69 1.83
CA ILE A 239 -19.45 14.39 2.44
C ILE A 239 -19.73 13.36 1.36
N LYS A 240 -20.49 13.73 0.33
CA LYS A 240 -20.77 12.85 -0.81
C LYS A 240 -19.46 12.41 -1.48
N ILE A 241 -18.62 13.35 -1.89
CA ILE A 241 -17.35 13.06 -2.58
C ILE A 241 -16.32 12.37 -1.67
N ALA A 242 -16.32 12.67 -0.37
CA ALA A 242 -15.42 12.01 0.57
C ALA A 242 -15.69 10.51 0.73
N LEU A 243 -16.96 10.11 0.60
CA LEU A 243 -17.45 8.77 0.93
C LEU A 243 -17.78 7.90 -0.30
N ASP A 244 -17.78 8.50 -1.50
CA ASP A 244 -17.88 7.82 -2.80
C ASP A 244 -16.54 7.13 -3.16
#